data_AF-A0A958LK47-F1
#
_entry.id   AF-A0A958LK47-F1
#
_cell.length_a   1.000
_cell.length_b   1.000
_cell.length_c   1.000
_cell.angle_alpha   90.00
_cell.angle_beta   90.00
_cell.angle_gamma   90.00
#
_symmetry.space_group_name_H-M   'P 1'
#
loop_
_entity.id
_entity.type
_entity.pdbx_description
1 polymer ?
#
loop_
_entity_poly.entity_id
_entity_poly.type
_entity_poly.pdbx_seq_one_letter_code
_entity_poly.pdbx_strand_id
1 'polypeptide(L)' 'MRVISGIFGGRRLVSFRASHLRPTTDRVKESLFNKLNKLVPGAEVLDL' A
#
# COMPACT_ATOMS: atom_id res chain seq x y z
N MET A 1 4.32 -2.88 8.32
CA MET A 1 3.92 -2.29 7.03
C MET A 1 4.66 -0.97 6.84
N ARG A 2 4.84 -0.52 5.60
CA ARG A 2 5.34 0.84 5.30
C ARG A 2 4.61 1.40 4.08
N VAL A 3 4.60 2.73 3.98
CA VAL A 3 4.26 3.44 2.74
C VAL A 3 5.43 3.25 1.76
N ILE A 4 5.11 2.83 0.53
CA ILE A 4 6.12 2.47 -0.46
C ILE A 4 6.73 3.70 -1.14
N SER A 5 5.88 4.61 -1.64
CA SER A 5 6.28 5.78 -2.43
C SER A 5 5.33 6.96 -2.20
N GLY A 6 5.55 8.07 -2.92
CA GLY A 6 4.78 9.31 -2.78
C GLY A 6 5.25 10.17 -1.60
N ILE A 7 4.44 11.15 -1.22
CA ILE A 7 4.79 12.16 -0.20
C ILE A 7 5.11 11.59 1.18
N PHE A 8 4.63 10.37 1.48
CA PHE A 8 4.91 9.67 2.73
C PHE A 8 5.81 8.43 2.54
N GLY A 9 6.48 8.31 1.39
CA GLY A 9 7.33 7.17 1.06
C GLY A 9 8.35 6.84 2.15
N GLY A 10 8.50 5.56 2.47
CA GLY A 10 9.40 5.08 3.52
C GLY A 10 8.83 5.16 4.95
N ARG A 11 7.71 5.85 5.17
CA ARG A 11 7.07 5.94 6.50
C ARG A 11 6.66 4.56 6.99
N ARG A 12 7.17 4.15 8.16
CA ARG A 12 6.78 2.91 8.83
C ARG A 12 5.39 3.07 9.44
N LEU A 13 4.56 2.05 9.29
CA LEU A 13 3.22 1.97 9.85
C LEU A 13 3.18 0.89 10.92
N VAL A 14 2.37 1.15 11.97
CA VAL A 14 2.03 0.11 12.95
C VAL A 14 1.33 -1.03 12.20
N SER A 15 1.76 -2.26 12.46
CA SER A 15 1.18 -3.45 11.85
C SER A 15 0.60 -4.35 12.91
N PHE A 16 -0.64 -4.79 12.69
CA PHE A 16 -1.17 -5.92 13.42
C PHE A 16 -0.52 -7.21 12.90
N ARG A 17 0.12 -7.97 13.78
CA ARG A 17 0.73 -9.26 13.44
C ARG A 17 -0.02 -10.36 14.15
N ALA A 18 -0.77 -11.15 13.39
CA ALA A 18 -1.29 -12.43 13.83
C ALA A 18 -0.88 -13.49 12.80
N SER A 19 -0.46 -14.66 13.28
CA SER A 19 0.13 -15.72 12.46
C SER A 19 -0.80 -16.29 11.39
N HIS A 20 -2.12 -16.18 11.59
CA HIS A 20 -3.15 -16.66 10.66
C HIS A 20 -3.52 -15.63 9.58
N LEU A 21 -3.07 -14.37 9.71
CA LEU A 21 -3.39 -13.33 8.74
C LEU A 21 -2.37 -13.37 7.60
N ARG A 22 -2.87 -13.50 6.37
CA ARG A 22 -2.04 -13.36 5.17
C ARG A 22 -1.64 -11.89 5.01
N PRO A 23 -0.36 -11.53 5.09
CA PRO A 23 0.06 -10.14 4.96
C PRO A 23 0.02 -9.70 3.50
N THR A 24 -0.38 -8.45 3.26
CA THR A 24 -0.13 -7.80 1.97
C THR A 24 1.32 -7.34 1.92
N THR A 25 2.12 -7.99 1.07
CA THR A 25 3.56 -7.71 0.96
C THR A 25 3.81 -6.38 0.24
N ASP A 26 5.00 -5.81 0.45
CA ASP A 26 5.41 -4.59 -0.24
C ASP A 26 5.39 -4.76 -1.76
N ARG A 27 5.84 -5.92 -2.26
CA ARG A 27 5.81 -6.26 -3.69
C ARG A 27 4.40 -6.27 -4.29
N VAL A 28 3.40 -6.77 -3.55
CA VAL A 28 2.00 -6.77 -4.00
C VAL A 28 1.47 -5.35 -4.10
N LYS A 29 1.73 -4.50 -3.09
CA LYS A 29 1.35 -3.08 -3.12
C LYS A 29 2.03 -2.36 -4.29
N GLU A 30 3.33 -2.54 -4.48
CA GLU A 30 4.08 -1.97 -5.62
C GLU A 30 3.45 -2.38 -6.95
N SER A 31 3.17 -3.68 -7.13
CA SER A 31 2.56 -4.19 -8.36
C SER A 31 1.17 -3.60 -8.62
N LEU A 32 0.37 -3.41 -7.58
CA LEU A 32 -0.94 -2.77 -7.67
C LEU A 32 -0.83 -1.30 -8.09
N PHE A 33 -0.04 -0.51 -7.36
CA PHE A 33 0.11 0.92 -7.65
C PHE A 33 0.82 1.19 -8.98
N ASN A 34 1.72 0.31 -9.43
CA ASN A 34 2.30 0.38 -10.77
C ASN A 34 1.23 0.25 -11.87
N LYS A 35 0.24 -0.62 -11.68
CA LYS A 35 -0.89 -0.75 -12.62
C LYS A 35 -1.83 0.45 -12.56
N LEU A 36 -2.05 1.01 -11.38
CA LEU A 36 -2.97 2.13 -11.16
C LEU A 36 -2.33 3.51 -11.34
N ASN A 37 -1.03 3.60 -11.60
CA ASN A 37 -0.25 4.85 -11.49
C ASN A 37 -0.88 6.06 -12.22
N LYS A 38 -1.46 5.86 -13.41
CA LYS A 38 -2.10 6.94 -14.18
C LYS A 38 -3.48 7.36 -13.65
N LEU A 39 -4.14 6.50 -12.87
CA LEU A 39 -5.48 6.70 -12.32
C LEU A 39 -5.45 7.31 -10.92
N VAL A 40 -4.35 7.14 -10.18
CA VAL A 40 -4.23 7.59 -8.78
C VAL A 40 -4.27 9.13 -8.60
N PRO A 41 -3.66 9.96 -9.47
CA PRO A 41 -3.66 11.40 -9.27
C PRO A 41 -5.09 11.99 -9.26
N GLY A 42 -5.51 12.53 -8.11
CA GLY A 42 -6.82 13.16 -7.94
C GLY A 42 -8.00 12.19 -7.79
N ALA A 43 -7.76 10.88 -7.68
CA ALA A 43 -8.82 9.90 -7.49
C ALA A 43 -9.43 9.93 -6.08
N GLU A 44 -10.74 9.73 -6.02
CA GLU A 44 -11.42 9.32 -4.80
C GLU A 44 -11.24 7.80 -4.62
N VAL A 45 -10.79 7.38 -3.43
CA VAL A 45 -10.40 5.99 -3.16
C VAL A 45 -11.22 5.45 -1.98
N LEU A 46 -11.73 4.23 -2.13
CA LEU A 46 -12.39 3.46 -1.09
C LEU A 46 -11.55 2.21 -0.77
N ASP A 47 -11.31 1.97 0.51
CA ASP A 47 -10.69 0.75 1.05
C ASP A 47 -11.74 0.09 1.96
N LEU A 48 -12.14 -1.15 1.67
CA LEU A 48 -13.27 -1.88 2.30
C LEU A 48 -12.80 -2.98 3.26
#